data_AF-A0AAV6IT42-F1
#
_entry.id   AF-A0AAV6IT42-F1
#
_cell.length_a   1.000
_cell.length_b   1.000
_cell.length_c   1.000
_cell.angle_alpha   90.00
_cell.angle_beta   90.00
_cell.angle_gamma   90.00
#
_symmetry.space_group_name_H-M   'P 1'
#
loop_
_entity.id
_entity.type
_entity.pdbx_description
1 polymer ?
#
loop_
_entity_poly.entity_id
_entity_poly.type
_entity_poly.pdbx_seq_one_letter_code
_entity_poly.pdbx_strand_id
1 'polypeptide(L)'
;MVTRFLPAISLLLAVILPLISRVVVSQRTDGTSFSPFSGQGEWQLLQASIGISAMHMQLLSNNKVVMFDRTDYGPSNISLPSGLCRHDMNDSVLKNDCTAHSVLYDVNSNTFRPLMVQTDTWCSSGSVRADGTLVQTGGYNDGDRVVRVLAPCTDNSCDWIEFHGYLSQRRWYSTDQILPDGRIIIVGGRRQFSYEFYPRSSTSSSPSDTQRLGFLGETTDENENNLYPFVHLLPDGNLFVFANNRAISLDYKQNRVATEFPSMPGGDPRNYPSSGSSVLLPIVDNNSGTAEAEIMICGGAPSGSFTQATLGNFSRALATCGRIKVTDENPSWAMETMPMARVMGDMVILPTGDVIIINGAGSGTGGWEFGRNPVTRPVIYHPQAMDRGTRFLVMGPATRPRMYHSTSVLLTDGRIIVGGSNPHVSYIFSGVTYPTDLSLEAYSPPYLAPEYRPIRPTVTNARGTLGYNQSFSVTFTVSMFLRMGIVSVRMVAPSFTTHSFGMNQRMVVMRTTGVSMVGPNAYRVDVVGPSTAEIAPPGYYMLFVVHSGIPSTSVWVRIQ
;
A
#
# COMPACT_ATOMS: atom_id res chain seq x y z
N MET A 1 -37.36 -48.65 -60.87
CA MET A 1 -38.63 -48.36 -61.59
C MET A 1 -39.72 -48.29 -60.54
N VAL A 2 -40.29 -47.10 -60.24
CA VAL A 2 -41.51 -46.56 -60.90
C VAL A 2 -42.68 -47.52 -60.56
N THR A 3 -43.70 -47.22 -59.75
CA THR A 3 -44.62 -46.07 -59.76
C THR A 3 -45.62 -46.14 -58.59
N ARG A 4 -46.25 -44.99 -58.32
CA ARG A 4 -47.40 -44.69 -57.44
C ARG A 4 -48.65 -45.59 -57.62
N PHE A 5 -49.54 -45.68 -56.62
CA PHE A 5 -50.92 -45.11 -56.64
C PHE A 5 -51.75 -45.44 -55.36
N LEU A 6 -52.62 -44.48 -55.02
CA LEU A 6 -53.63 -44.26 -53.95
C LEU A 6 -54.82 -45.29 -53.94
N PRO A 7 -55.79 -45.34 -52.98
CA PRO A 7 -56.59 -44.18 -52.50
C PRO A 7 -57.28 -44.17 -51.10
N ALA A 8 -57.69 -42.94 -50.74
CA ALA A 8 -58.89 -42.42 -50.03
C ALA A 8 -59.67 -43.25 -48.99
N ILE A 9 -60.03 -42.58 -47.87
CA ILE A 9 -61.43 -42.25 -47.48
C ILE A 9 -61.42 -41.17 -46.38
N SER A 10 -62.23 -40.12 -46.59
CA SER A 10 -62.59 -39.07 -45.62
C SER A 10 -63.73 -39.54 -44.72
N LEU A 11 -63.77 -39.09 -43.46
CA LEU A 11 -65.03 -38.63 -42.85
C LEU A 11 -64.78 -37.58 -41.76
N LEU A 12 -65.69 -36.61 -41.72
CA LEU A 12 -65.64 -35.34 -41.01
C LEU A 12 -66.21 -35.44 -39.57
N LEU A 13 -65.56 -34.70 -38.67
CA LEU A 13 -66.09 -33.84 -37.59
C LEU A 13 -66.84 -34.40 -36.35
N ALA A 14 -66.25 -33.99 -35.22
CA ALA A 14 -66.79 -33.59 -33.91
C ALA A 14 -67.02 -34.67 -32.82
N VAL A 15 -66.27 -34.55 -31.70
CA VAL A 15 -66.80 -34.23 -30.35
C VAL A 15 -65.68 -34.38 -29.28
N ILE A 16 -65.32 -33.24 -28.65
CA ILE A 16 -64.95 -32.98 -27.23
C ILE A 16 -63.74 -33.69 -26.56
N LEU A 17 -62.71 -32.87 -26.28
CA LEU A 17 -61.68 -32.81 -25.19
C LEU A 17 -61.64 -33.88 -24.07
N PRO A 18 -60.44 -34.29 -23.58
CA PRO A 18 -59.66 -33.42 -22.67
C PRO A 18 -58.14 -33.32 -22.94
N LEU A 19 -57.59 -32.15 -22.57
CA LEU A 19 -56.17 -31.81 -22.54
C LEU A 19 -55.42 -32.71 -21.54
N ILE A 20 -54.39 -33.43 -21.99
CA ILE A 20 -53.38 -34.02 -21.10
C ILE A 20 -52.29 -32.96 -20.88
N SER A 21 -52.38 -32.24 -19.75
CA SER A 21 -51.28 -31.47 -19.21
C SER A 21 -50.28 -32.45 -18.58
N ARG A 22 -49.09 -32.60 -19.19
CA ARG A 22 -47.96 -33.27 -18.53
C ARG A 22 -47.55 -32.42 -17.32
N VAL A 23 -47.78 -32.95 -16.12
CA VAL A 23 -47.18 -32.47 -14.88
C VAL A 23 -45.68 -32.75 -14.96
N VAL A 24 -44.91 -31.77 -15.41
CA VAL A 24 -43.48 -31.71 -15.13
C VAL A 24 -43.37 -31.24 -13.69
N VAL A 25 -42.97 -32.15 -12.80
CA VAL A 25 -42.55 -31.81 -11.45
C VAL A 25 -41.34 -30.89 -11.60
N SER A 26 -41.57 -29.60 -11.34
CA SER A 26 -40.52 -28.60 -11.16
C SER A 26 -39.69 -29.03 -9.96
N GLN A 27 -38.52 -29.62 -10.22
CA GLN A 27 -37.44 -29.59 -9.26
C GLN A 27 -37.06 -28.11 -9.12
N ARG A 28 -37.42 -27.50 -7.99
CA ARG A 28 -36.72 -26.33 -7.49
C ARG A 28 -35.27 -26.74 -7.30
N THR A 29 -34.45 -26.46 -8.31
CA THR A 29 -33.06 -26.14 -8.05
C THR A 29 -33.12 -24.83 -7.26
N ASP A 30 -32.78 -24.90 -5.98
CA ASP A 30 -32.39 -23.72 -5.23
C ASP A 30 -31.22 -23.10 -6.00
N GLY A 31 -31.54 -22.12 -6.84
CA GLY A 31 -30.57 -21.24 -7.44
C GLY A 31 -29.96 -20.47 -6.30
N THR A 32 -28.84 -20.97 -5.75
CA THR A 32 -27.86 -20.10 -5.15
C THR A 32 -27.46 -19.12 -6.24
N SER A 33 -28.07 -17.94 -6.21
CA SER A 33 -27.65 -16.80 -7.00
C SER A 33 -26.23 -16.49 -6.53
N PHE A 34 -25.23 -17.04 -7.22
CA PHE A 34 -23.87 -16.58 -7.08
C PHE A 34 -23.88 -15.11 -7.48
N SER A 35 -23.64 -14.26 -6.49
CA SER A 35 -23.38 -12.86 -6.72
C SER A 35 -22.26 -12.76 -7.77
N PRO A 36 -22.43 -12.01 -8.88
CA PRO A 36 -21.41 -11.87 -9.91
C PRO A 36 -20.10 -11.22 -9.40
N PHE A 37 -20.07 -10.83 -8.12
CA PHE A 37 -18.97 -10.16 -7.44
C PHE A 37 -17.97 -11.10 -6.75
N SER A 38 -18.21 -12.41 -6.65
CA SER A 38 -17.39 -13.30 -5.79
C SER A 38 -15.90 -13.34 -6.17
N GLY A 39 -15.57 -13.09 -7.44
CA GLY A 39 -14.17 -13.01 -7.92
C GLY A 39 -13.54 -11.62 -7.98
N GLN A 40 -14.27 -10.54 -7.67
CA GLN A 40 -13.82 -9.15 -7.87
C GLN A 40 -13.60 -8.36 -6.57
N GLY A 41 -13.75 -9.01 -5.41
CA GLY A 41 -13.64 -8.38 -4.09
C GLY A 41 -14.83 -7.50 -3.72
N GLU A 42 -14.81 -6.95 -2.51
CA GLU A 42 -15.92 -6.21 -1.91
C GLU A 42 -15.45 -4.94 -1.22
N TRP A 43 -16.21 -3.85 -1.36
CA TRP A 43 -15.98 -2.59 -0.67
C TRP A 43 -16.92 -2.45 0.52
N GLN A 44 -16.38 -1.99 1.66
CA GLN A 44 -17.13 -1.73 2.88
C GLN A 44 -16.84 -0.31 3.37
N LEU A 45 -17.88 0.49 3.61
CA LEU A 45 -17.75 1.73 4.35
C LEU A 45 -17.51 1.43 5.83
N LEU A 46 -16.42 1.95 6.39
CA LEU A 46 -16.06 1.80 7.80
C LEU A 46 -16.56 2.99 8.61
N GLN A 47 -16.24 4.20 8.15
CA GLN A 47 -16.63 5.46 8.78
C GLN A 47 -17.08 6.45 7.72
N ALA A 48 -18.22 7.11 7.94
CA ALA A 48 -18.68 8.17 7.06
C ALA A 48 -17.78 9.41 7.13
N SER A 49 -17.14 9.65 8.29
CA SER A 49 -16.12 10.66 8.50
C SER A 49 -15.24 10.27 9.69
N ILE A 50 -13.93 10.46 9.56
CA ILE A 50 -12.96 10.41 10.68
C ILE A 50 -12.53 11.82 11.13
N GLY A 51 -13.17 12.87 10.59
CA GLY A 51 -12.89 14.27 10.91
C GLY A 51 -11.78 14.93 10.10
N ILE A 52 -10.88 14.15 9.49
CA ILE A 52 -9.74 14.64 8.68
C ILE A 52 -9.68 13.91 7.33
N SER A 53 -8.97 14.48 6.34
CA SER A 53 -8.60 13.74 5.13
C SER A 53 -7.34 12.93 5.43
N ALA A 54 -7.40 11.60 5.30
CA ALA A 54 -6.28 10.72 5.61
C ALA A 54 -5.18 10.78 4.54
N MET A 55 -4.40 11.87 4.53
CA MET A 55 -3.28 12.10 3.61
C MET A 55 -2.06 11.23 3.93
N HIS A 56 -1.88 10.82 5.18
CA HIS A 56 -0.84 9.90 5.62
C HIS A 56 -1.46 8.78 6.46
N MET A 57 -0.94 7.55 6.31
CA MET A 57 -1.36 6.39 7.09
C MET A 57 -0.19 5.49 7.48
N GLN A 58 -0.25 4.94 8.70
CA GLN A 58 0.63 3.86 9.17
C GLN A 58 -0.14 2.92 10.08
N LEU A 59 -0.13 1.61 9.79
CA LEU A 59 -0.58 0.57 10.71
C LEU A 59 0.50 0.28 11.76
N LEU A 60 0.12 0.26 13.04
CA LEU A 60 0.98 -0.06 14.17
C LEU A 60 0.73 -1.48 14.71
N SER A 61 1.68 -1.98 15.49
CA SER A 61 1.68 -3.35 16.06
C SER A 61 0.55 -3.64 17.07
N ASN A 62 -0.22 -2.62 17.47
CA ASN A 62 -1.40 -2.74 18.33
C ASN A 62 -2.72 -2.76 17.54
N ASN A 63 -2.69 -3.03 16.22
CA ASN A 63 -3.86 -3.01 15.32
C ASN A 63 -4.57 -1.65 15.23
N LYS A 64 -3.83 -0.56 15.46
CA LYS A 64 -4.32 0.80 15.25
C LYS A 64 -3.63 1.43 14.06
N VAL A 65 -4.36 2.24 13.32
CA VAL A 65 -3.83 3.00 12.18
C VAL A 65 -3.75 4.46 12.60
N VAL A 66 -2.54 5.01 12.59
CA VAL A 66 -2.33 6.45 12.73
C VAL A 66 -2.63 7.09 11.38
N MET A 67 -3.50 8.10 11.39
CA MET A 67 -3.84 8.87 10.21
C MET A 67 -3.67 10.35 10.52
N PHE A 68 -3.17 11.13 9.56
CA PHE A 68 -3.05 12.57 9.75
C PHE A 68 -3.07 13.32 8.43
N ASP A 69 -3.57 14.55 8.54
CA ASP A 69 -3.62 15.54 7.48
C ASP A 69 -2.56 16.62 7.77
N ARG A 70 -2.71 17.80 7.19
CA ARG A 70 -1.95 19.02 7.53
C ARG A 70 -2.76 19.95 8.43
N THR A 71 -2.08 20.87 9.14
CA THR A 71 -2.73 21.73 10.16
C THR A 71 -3.28 23.05 9.61
N ASP A 72 -2.80 23.50 8.46
CA ASP A 72 -3.10 24.81 7.89
C ASP A 72 -4.16 24.77 6.77
N TYR A 73 -5.05 23.76 6.80
CA TYR A 73 -6.29 23.77 6.01
C TYR A 73 -7.43 24.58 6.64
N GLY A 74 -7.26 25.00 7.90
CA GLY A 74 -8.34 25.51 8.73
C GLY A 74 -8.90 24.42 9.65
N PRO A 75 -10.07 24.63 10.27
CA PRO A 75 -10.57 23.73 11.30
C PRO A 75 -10.99 22.39 10.68
N SER A 76 -10.56 21.28 11.29
CA SER A 76 -11.01 19.94 10.90
C SER A 76 -12.39 19.61 11.48
N ASN A 77 -13.00 18.52 11.02
CA ASN A 77 -14.31 18.05 11.48
C ASN A 77 -14.21 17.10 12.69
N ILE A 78 -13.23 17.32 13.57
CA ILE A 78 -13.04 16.60 14.83
C ILE A 78 -12.38 17.51 15.86
N SER A 79 -12.94 17.60 17.06
CA SER A 79 -12.38 18.42 18.14
C SER A 79 -11.31 17.67 18.93
N LEU A 80 -10.33 18.40 19.43
CA LEU A 80 -9.43 17.90 20.47
C LEU A 80 -10.20 17.70 21.79
N PRO A 81 -9.79 16.72 22.62
CA PRO A 81 -10.51 16.42 23.85
C PRO A 81 -10.30 17.51 24.91
N SER A 82 -11.25 17.61 25.84
CA SER A 82 -11.14 18.44 27.06
C SER A 82 -10.87 19.94 26.82
N GLY A 83 -11.26 20.48 25.66
CA GLY A 83 -11.04 21.89 25.32
C GLY A 83 -9.58 22.24 25.05
N LEU A 84 -8.73 21.24 24.81
CA LEU A 84 -7.36 21.45 24.37
C LEU A 84 -7.36 22.17 23.02
N CYS A 85 -6.47 23.14 22.87
CA CYS A 85 -6.25 23.82 21.59
C CYS A 85 -4.75 23.85 21.27
N ARG A 86 -4.46 23.67 20.00
CA ARG A 86 -3.18 23.94 19.39
C ARG A 86 -2.98 25.43 19.26
N HIS A 87 -1.92 25.92 19.88
CA HIS A 87 -1.48 27.31 19.77
C HIS A 87 -0.18 27.35 18.97
N ASP A 88 -0.23 27.87 17.75
CA ASP A 88 0.95 28.00 16.91
C ASP A 88 0.93 29.34 16.17
N MET A 89 1.91 30.17 16.47
CA MET A 89 2.06 31.48 15.84
C MET A 89 2.56 31.38 14.40
N ASN A 90 3.08 30.23 13.96
CA ASN A 90 3.57 30.02 12.61
C ASN A 90 2.49 29.50 11.65
N ASP A 91 1.38 28.93 12.15
CA ASP A 91 0.28 28.41 11.32
C ASP A 91 -0.28 29.47 10.37
N SER A 92 -0.41 29.17 9.08
CA SER A 92 -0.81 30.19 8.11
C SER A 92 -2.30 30.55 8.16
N VAL A 93 -3.15 29.72 8.79
CA VAL A 93 -4.62 29.86 8.79
C VAL A 93 -5.18 30.03 10.21
N LEU A 94 -4.88 29.12 11.13
CA LEU A 94 -5.40 29.13 12.51
C LEU A 94 -4.28 29.16 13.54
N LYS A 95 -4.08 30.35 14.15
CA LYS A 95 -3.11 30.53 15.25
C LYS A 95 -3.54 29.86 16.55
N ASN A 96 -4.85 29.72 16.74
CA ASN A 96 -5.48 29.00 17.83
C ASN A 96 -6.52 28.05 17.23
N ASP A 97 -6.29 26.75 17.36
CA ASP A 97 -7.11 25.72 16.76
C ASP A 97 -7.46 24.64 17.79
N CYS A 98 -8.75 24.41 18.03
CA CYS A 98 -9.23 23.41 18.98
C CYS A 98 -9.71 22.12 18.27
N THR A 99 -9.38 21.98 16.99
CA THR A 99 -9.65 20.79 16.18
C THR A 99 -8.39 19.92 16.03
N ALA A 100 -8.58 18.64 15.73
CA ALA A 100 -7.50 17.67 15.62
C ALA A 100 -7.16 17.38 14.16
N HIS A 101 -5.86 17.36 13.83
CA HIS A 101 -5.36 17.08 12.48
C HIS A 101 -4.73 15.69 12.34
N SER A 102 -4.81 14.91 13.41
CA SER A 102 -4.37 13.53 13.46
C SER A 102 -5.40 12.71 14.24
N VAL A 103 -5.58 11.45 13.85
CA VAL A 103 -6.44 10.49 14.54
C VAL A 103 -5.77 9.13 14.68
N LEU A 104 -6.13 8.42 15.74
CA LEU A 104 -5.80 7.02 15.93
C LEU A 104 -7.06 6.18 15.71
N TYR A 105 -7.08 5.42 14.62
CA TYR A 105 -8.18 4.52 14.27
C TYR A 105 -7.91 3.10 14.80
N ASP A 106 -8.86 2.53 15.53
CA ASP A 106 -8.83 1.17 16.05
C ASP A 106 -9.58 0.22 15.10
N VAL A 107 -8.83 -0.69 14.48
CA VAL A 107 -9.34 -1.58 13.42
C VAL A 107 -10.40 -2.54 13.95
N ASN A 108 -10.24 -3.03 15.17
CA ASN A 108 -11.09 -4.08 15.74
C ASN A 108 -12.46 -3.54 16.13
N SER A 109 -12.46 -2.39 16.81
CA SER A 109 -13.69 -1.75 17.27
C SER A 109 -14.36 -0.88 16.21
N ASN A 110 -13.65 -0.58 15.11
CA ASN A 110 -14.07 0.41 14.12
C ASN A 110 -14.42 1.74 14.81
N THR A 111 -13.49 2.25 15.63
CA THR A 111 -13.60 3.54 16.32
C THR A 111 -12.34 4.36 16.09
N PHE A 112 -12.40 5.66 16.34
CA PHE A 112 -11.23 6.53 16.25
C PHE A 112 -11.25 7.58 17.36
N ARG A 113 -10.07 8.11 17.66
CA ARG A 113 -9.91 9.24 18.59
C ARG A 113 -8.97 10.29 18.01
N PRO A 114 -9.13 11.56 18.38
CA PRO A 114 -8.17 12.60 18.02
C PRO A 114 -6.79 12.36 18.65
N LEU A 115 -5.77 12.86 17.96
CA LEU A 115 -4.40 13.02 18.40
C LEU A 115 -4.01 14.49 18.22
N MET A 116 -3.17 14.99 19.12
CA MET A 116 -2.66 16.35 19.08
C MET A 116 -1.33 16.37 18.30
N VAL A 117 -1.33 17.03 17.15
CA VAL A 117 -0.11 17.34 16.39
C VAL A 117 0.08 18.85 16.39
N GLN A 118 1.29 19.31 16.69
CA GLN A 118 1.62 20.71 16.92
C GLN A 118 2.09 21.42 15.66
N THR A 119 3.05 20.87 14.90
CA THR A 119 3.56 21.54 13.69
C THR A 119 2.99 20.93 12.40
N ASP A 120 3.08 21.66 11.28
CA ASP A 120 2.47 21.21 10.01
C ASP A 120 3.16 19.96 9.42
N THR A 121 2.40 18.87 9.28
CA THR A 121 2.81 17.56 8.74
C THR A 121 2.69 17.44 7.22
N TRP A 122 2.33 18.52 6.51
CA TRP A 122 2.12 18.49 5.05
C TRP A 122 3.34 17.95 4.29
N CYS A 123 3.10 16.91 3.51
CA CYS A 123 4.10 16.19 2.72
C CYS A 123 5.33 15.74 3.52
N SER A 124 5.07 15.14 4.68
CA SER A 124 6.08 14.47 5.48
C SER A 124 6.29 13.02 5.06
N SER A 125 7.35 12.41 5.60
CA SER A 125 7.64 10.98 5.48
C SER A 125 7.67 10.30 6.85
N GLY A 126 7.76 8.97 6.87
CA GLY A 126 7.91 8.25 8.12
C GLY A 126 8.28 6.79 7.98
N SER A 127 8.67 6.20 9.12
CA SER A 127 9.02 4.80 9.27
C SER A 127 8.81 4.34 10.72
N VAL A 128 8.68 3.03 10.93
CA VAL A 128 8.47 2.43 12.25
C VAL A 128 9.77 1.77 12.73
N ARG A 129 10.19 2.10 13.95
CA ARG A 129 11.39 1.55 14.57
C ARG A 129 11.18 0.11 15.06
N ALA A 130 12.29 -0.54 15.40
CA ALA A 130 12.29 -1.88 15.97
C ALA A 130 11.46 -2.05 17.26
N ASP A 131 11.21 -0.97 18.00
CA ASP A 131 10.37 -0.93 19.20
C ASP A 131 8.88 -0.69 18.92
N GLY A 132 8.50 -0.47 17.65
CA GLY A 132 7.13 -0.20 17.23
C GLY A 132 6.75 1.27 17.21
N THR A 133 7.66 2.17 17.61
CA THR A 133 7.43 3.62 17.58
C THR A 133 7.43 4.12 16.14
N LEU A 134 6.36 4.81 15.75
CA LEU A 134 6.33 5.57 14.50
C LEU A 134 7.22 6.80 14.65
N VAL A 135 8.12 7.00 13.69
CA VAL A 135 8.90 8.22 13.50
C VAL A 135 8.42 8.85 12.21
N GLN A 136 7.90 10.07 12.31
CA GLN A 136 7.53 10.91 11.18
C GLN A 136 8.56 12.05 11.09
N THR A 137 9.02 12.35 9.88
CA THR A 137 10.04 13.35 9.63
C THR A 137 9.58 14.39 8.62
N GLY A 138 9.94 15.66 8.87
CA GLY A 138 9.65 16.76 7.98
C GLY A 138 8.19 17.23 8.03
N GLY A 139 7.79 17.91 6.96
CA GLY A 139 6.53 18.63 6.87
C GLY A 139 6.70 19.93 6.09
N TYR A 140 5.81 20.89 6.33
CA TYR A 140 5.85 22.22 5.71
C TYR A 140 6.04 23.30 6.78
N ASN A 141 6.50 24.48 6.36
CA ASN A 141 6.64 25.65 7.22
C ASN A 141 7.42 25.37 8.53
N ASP A 142 6.75 25.38 9.68
CA ASP A 142 7.33 25.13 11.00
C ASP A 142 7.59 23.64 11.29
N GLY A 143 7.01 22.75 10.48
CA GLY A 143 7.22 21.31 10.51
C GLY A 143 8.38 20.81 9.63
N ASP A 144 8.95 21.65 8.76
CA ASP A 144 9.92 21.21 7.74
C ASP A 144 11.25 20.68 8.29
N ARG A 145 11.54 20.91 9.58
CA ARG A 145 12.73 20.40 10.29
C ARG A 145 12.40 19.61 11.55
N VAL A 146 11.17 19.11 11.65
CA VAL A 146 10.67 18.44 12.85
C VAL A 146 10.76 16.93 12.70
N VAL A 147 11.08 16.25 13.79
CA VAL A 147 10.80 14.81 13.95
C VAL A 147 9.68 14.66 14.95
N ARG A 148 8.65 13.89 14.61
CA ARG A 148 7.54 13.56 15.49
C ARG A 148 7.53 12.06 15.74
N VAL A 149 7.33 11.66 16.99
CA VAL A 149 7.28 10.25 17.36
C VAL A 149 5.97 9.91 18.04
N LEU A 150 5.44 8.72 17.74
CA LEU A 150 4.25 8.20 18.39
C LEU A 150 4.50 6.73 18.76
N ALA A 151 4.63 6.48 20.06
CA ALA A 151 4.75 5.14 20.59
C ALA A 151 3.35 4.49 20.71
N PRO A 152 3.16 3.23 20.27
CA PRO A 152 1.88 2.54 20.44
C PRO A 152 1.47 2.42 21.91
N CYS A 153 0.18 2.58 22.20
CA CYS A 153 -0.40 2.40 23.52
C CYS A 153 -1.63 1.48 23.50
N THR A 154 -1.94 0.87 24.64
CA THR A 154 -3.14 0.04 24.85
C THR A 154 -4.29 0.78 25.53
N ASP A 155 -3.98 1.77 26.37
CA ASP A 155 -4.92 2.51 27.23
C ASP A 155 -5.37 3.87 26.63
N ASN A 156 -5.08 4.10 25.35
CA ASN A 156 -5.35 5.36 24.64
C ASN A 156 -4.61 6.60 25.17
N SER A 157 -3.54 6.44 25.97
CA SER A 157 -2.74 7.56 26.50
C SER A 157 -1.69 8.13 25.52
N CYS A 158 -1.37 7.43 24.44
CA CYS A 158 -0.35 7.84 23.49
C CYS A 158 -0.76 9.06 22.68
N ASP A 159 0.18 9.97 22.50
CA ASP A 159 0.07 11.12 21.61
C ASP A 159 1.42 11.41 20.94
N TRP A 160 1.46 12.39 20.04
CA TRP A 160 2.70 12.82 19.40
C TRP A 160 3.66 13.49 20.37
N ILE A 161 4.95 13.21 20.20
CA ILE A 161 6.05 13.94 20.83
C ILE A 161 6.89 14.53 19.70
N GLU A 162 7.10 15.85 19.73
CA GLU A 162 7.75 16.58 18.64
C GLU A 162 9.11 17.15 19.04
N PHE A 163 10.09 16.95 18.17
CA PHE A 163 11.46 17.42 18.30
C PHE A 163 11.74 18.48 17.23
N HIS A 164 11.53 19.74 17.61
CA HIS A 164 11.72 20.89 16.71
C HIS A 164 13.19 21.09 16.36
N GLY A 165 13.47 21.44 15.10
CA GLY A 165 14.83 21.68 14.62
C GLY A 165 15.75 20.46 14.64
N TYR A 166 15.18 19.25 14.77
CA TYR A 166 15.95 18.01 14.79
C TYR A 166 16.56 17.68 13.42
N LEU A 167 15.90 18.01 12.32
CA LEU A 167 16.45 17.74 10.99
C LEU A 167 17.39 18.87 10.57
N SER A 168 18.53 18.49 10.00
CA SER A 168 19.57 19.42 9.56
C SER A 168 19.12 20.16 8.29
N GLN A 169 18.42 19.45 7.41
CA GLN A 169 17.82 20.01 6.20
C GLN A 169 16.31 20.09 6.31
N ARG A 170 15.72 20.97 5.50
CA ARG A 170 14.25 21.03 5.34
C ARG A 170 13.78 19.77 4.60
N ARG A 171 12.87 19.01 5.18
CA ARG A 171 12.34 17.77 4.60
C ARG A 171 10.86 17.96 4.27
N TRP A 172 10.59 18.41 3.05
CA TRP A 172 9.25 18.54 2.50
C TRP A 172 9.18 17.72 1.20
N TYR A 173 8.35 16.69 1.13
CA TYR A 173 8.39 15.63 0.10
C TYR A 173 9.65 14.73 0.11
N SER A 174 10.19 14.41 1.29
CA SER A 174 11.28 13.44 1.48
C SER A 174 10.77 12.00 1.55
N THR A 175 11.66 11.01 1.48
CA THR A 175 11.34 9.59 1.68
C THR A 175 12.12 9.02 2.86
N ASP A 176 11.45 8.24 3.71
CA ASP A 176 12.06 7.54 4.84
C ASP A 176 12.18 6.03 4.56
N GLN A 177 13.32 5.43 4.94
CA GLN A 177 13.53 3.99 4.84
C GLN A 177 14.23 3.45 6.09
N ILE A 178 13.65 2.43 6.73
CA ILE A 178 14.29 1.70 7.83
C ILE A 178 15.51 0.91 7.31
N LEU A 179 16.60 0.97 8.06
CA LEU A 179 17.88 0.32 7.74
C LEU A 179 18.12 -0.93 8.62
N PRO A 180 19.02 -1.83 8.20
CA PRO A 180 19.38 -3.03 8.96
C PRO A 180 19.87 -2.76 10.39
N ASP A 181 20.49 -1.60 10.62
CA ASP A 181 21.00 -1.18 11.94
C ASP A 181 19.94 -0.47 12.81
N GLY A 182 18.69 -0.41 12.34
CA GLY A 182 17.58 0.21 13.05
C GLY A 182 17.51 1.74 12.94
N ARG A 183 18.45 2.39 12.24
CA ARG A 183 18.31 3.80 11.85
C ARG A 183 17.34 3.96 10.69
N ILE A 184 16.84 5.16 10.52
CA ILE A 184 16.00 5.58 9.40
C ILE A 184 16.83 6.54 8.55
N ILE A 185 16.97 6.25 7.27
CA ILE A 185 17.53 7.20 6.29
C ILE A 185 16.39 8.07 5.75
N ILE A 186 16.64 9.38 5.65
CA ILE A 186 15.69 10.39 5.18
C ILE A 186 16.28 11.00 3.90
N VAL A 187 15.67 10.71 2.75
CA VAL A 187 16.23 10.99 1.42
C VAL A 187 15.44 12.09 0.72
N GLY A 188 16.16 13.10 0.24
CA GLY A 188 15.59 14.15 -0.60
C GLY A 188 14.68 15.13 0.15
N GLY A 189 13.65 15.58 -0.55
CA GLY A 189 12.84 16.73 -0.18
C GLY A 189 13.04 17.89 -1.16
N ARG A 190 12.11 18.83 -1.16
CA ARG A 190 12.06 19.93 -2.12
C ARG A 190 13.36 20.73 -2.10
N ARG A 191 14.02 20.80 -3.25
CA ARG A 191 15.35 21.41 -3.43
C ARG A 191 16.43 20.89 -2.46
N GLN A 192 16.28 19.68 -1.95
CA GLN A 192 17.27 19.00 -1.11
C GLN A 192 17.90 17.83 -1.85
N PHE A 193 19.15 17.99 -2.26
CA PHE A 193 19.92 16.95 -2.96
C PHE A 193 20.82 16.18 -1.99
N SER A 194 20.21 15.67 -0.92
CA SER A 194 20.93 15.06 0.20
C SER A 194 20.09 14.03 0.95
N TYR A 195 20.73 13.23 1.78
CA TYR A 195 20.08 12.41 2.80
C TYR A 195 20.69 12.66 4.19
N GLU A 196 19.96 12.32 5.24
CA GLU A 196 20.43 12.31 6.64
C GLU A 196 19.79 11.14 7.41
N PHE A 197 20.12 10.98 8.70
CA PHE A 197 19.69 9.81 9.48
C PHE A 197 18.95 10.19 10.78
N TYR A 198 18.02 9.33 11.18
CA TYR A 198 17.41 9.32 12.50
C TYR A 198 17.64 7.97 13.21
N PRO A 199 18.08 7.95 14.48
CA PRO A 199 18.68 9.07 15.18
C PRO A 199 20.00 9.49 14.52
N ARG A 200 20.43 10.73 14.76
CA ARG A 200 21.76 11.22 14.35
C ARG A 200 22.87 10.33 14.94
N SER A 201 23.95 10.12 14.20
CA SER A 201 25.11 9.42 14.74
C SER A 201 25.70 10.15 15.96
N SER A 202 25.97 9.42 17.04
CA SER A 202 26.60 9.96 18.26
C SER A 202 28.09 10.27 18.09
N THR A 203 28.71 9.81 17.00
CA THR A 203 30.16 9.90 16.75
C THR A 203 30.56 11.03 15.80
N SER A 204 29.61 11.74 15.18
CA SER A 204 29.95 12.86 14.30
C SER A 204 30.20 14.13 15.11
N SER A 205 31.41 14.68 15.00
CA SER A 205 31.75 16.01 15.52
C SER A 205 31.20 17.15 14.65
N SER A 206 30.46 16.82 13.58
CA SER A 206 29.85 17.77 12.65
C SER A 206 28.38 18.00 13.01
N PRO A 207 27.90 19.25 13.08
CA PRO A 207 26.51 19.57 13.44
C PRO A 207 25.42 18.98 12.51
N SER A 208 25.79 18.51 11.31
CA SER A 208 24.87 17.86 10.36
C SER A 208 25.42 16.53 9.84
N ASP A 209 24.69 15.44 10.08
CA ASP A 209 24.91 14.10 9.49
C ASP A 209 24.36 14.02 8.05
N THR A 210 24.39 15.15 7.34
CA THR A 210 23.83 15.28 6.00
C THR A 210 24.86 14.90 4.95
N GLN A 211 24.49 13.98 4.08
CA GLN A 211 25.31 13.51 2.96
C GLN A 211 24.73 13.99 1.64
N ARG A 212 25.57 14.56 0.77
CA ARG A 212 25.15 15.00 -0.56
C ARG A 212 24.85 13.79 -1.46
N LEU A 213 23.74 13.85 -2.19
CA LEU A 213 23.35 12.87 -3.20
C LEU A 213 23.09 13.59 -4.53
N GLY A 214 24.15 13.71 -5.34
CA GLY A 214 24.12 14.44 -6.62
C GLY A 214 23.05 13.93 -7.60
N PHE A 215 22.76 12.63 -7.55
CA PHE A 215 21.72 11.96 -8.34
C PHE A 215 20.34 12.65 -8.26
N LEU A 216 19.95 13.16 -7.09
CA LEU A 216 18.67 13.89 -6.97
C LEU A 216 18.71 15.20 -7.74
N GLY A 217 19.85 15.91 -7.75
CA GLY A 217 20.01 17.11 -8.58
C GLY A 217 19.96 16.81 -10.07
N GLU A 218 20.60 15.72 -10.50
CA GLU A 218 20.62 15.29 -11.91
C GLU A 218 19.26 14.83 -12.45
N THR A 219 18.36 14.38 -11.58
CA THR A 219 17.02 13.91 -11.92
C THR A 219 15.93 14.95 -11.72
N THR A 220 16.31 16.15 -11.24
CA THR A 220 15.38 17.28 -11.06
C THR A 220 15.07 17.91 -12.42
N ASP A 221 13.78 18.17 -12.68
CA ASP A 221 13.32 19.00 -13.79
C ASP A 221 12.61 20.26 -13.28
N GLU A 222 12.06 21.08 -14.18
CA GLU A 222 11.37 22.34 -13.83
C GLU A 222 10.17 22.14 -12.90
N ASN A 223 9.56 20.95 -12.90
CA ASN A 223 8.40 20.60 -12.09
C ASN A 223 8.76 19.79 -10.83
N GLU A 224 10.06 19.52 -10.60
CA GLU A 224 10.59 18.65 -9.55
C GLU A 224 9.95 17.24 -9.58
N ASN A 225 9.86 16.60 -10.75
CA ASN A 225 9.36 15.21 -10.93
C ASN A 225 10.24 14.11 -10.30
N ASN A 226 10.91 14.40 -9.19
CA ASN A 226 11.79 13.51 -8.45
C ASN A 226 11.54 13.56 -6.93
N LEU A 227 10.49 14.26 -6.48
CA LEU A 227 10.09 14.33 -5.08
C LEU A 227 9.43 13.02 -4.61
N TYR A 228 9.56 12.67 -3.34
CA TYR A 228 9.33 11.31 -2.85
C TYR A 228 10.07 10.26 -3.71
N PRO A 229 11.42 10.29 -3.77
CA PRO A 229 12.16 9.26 -4.49
C PRO A 229 11.76 7.88 -3.95
N PHE A 230 11.60 6.89 -4.84
CA PHE A 230 11.27 5.54 -4.40
C PHE A 230 12.53 4.89 -3.86
N VAL A 231 12.55 4.66 -2.55
CA VAL A 231 13.70 4.06 -1.85
C VAL A 231 13.31 2.68 -1.36
N HIS A 232 14.06 1.66 -1.78
CA HIS A 232 13.88 0.28 -1.33
C HIS A 232 15.20 -0.29 -0.83
N LEU A 233 15.23 -0.82 0.40
CA LEU A 233 16.38 -1.56 0.91
C LEU A 233 16.55 -2.89 0.17
N LEU A 234 17.74 -3.15 -0.37
CA LEU A 234 18.07 -4.35 -1.12
C LEU A 234 18.70 -5.45 -0.24
N PRO A 235 18.66 -6.72 -0.68
CA PRO A 235 19.27 -7.85 0.02
C PRO A 235 20.77 -7.75 0.31
N ASP A 236 21.51 -6.97 -0.48
CA ASP A 236 22.95 -6.70 -0.29
C ASP A 236 23.21 -5.57 0.73
N GLY A 237 22.15 -4.93 1.22
CA GLY A 237 22.21 -3.80 2.14
C GLY A 237 22.38 -2.44 1.49
N ASN A 238 22.44 -2.35 0.17
CA ASN A 238 22.35 -1.08 -0.56
C ASN A 238 20.89 -0.61 -0.69
N LEU A 239 20.70 0.62 -1.14
CA LEU A 239 19.37 1.18 -1.39
C LEU A 239 19.16 1.34 -2.89
N PHE A 240 18.11 0.74 -3.43
CA PHE A 240 17.59 1.18 -4.72
C PHE A 240 16.92 2.53 -4.53
N VAL A 241 17.38 3.54 -5.27
CA VAL A 241 16.79 4.89 -5.29
C VAL A 241 16.36 5.19 -6.71
N PHE A 242 15.06 5.34 -6.93
CA PHE A 242 14.48 5.76 -8.21
C PHE A 242 13.94 7.18 -8.09
N ALA A 243 14.33 8.02 -9.03
CA ALA A 243 13.98 9.43 -9.09
C ALA A 243 13.74 9.84 -10.56
N ASN A 244 12.60 10.46 -10.83
CA ASN A 244 12.13 10.80 -12.17
C ASN A 244 11.92 9.55 -13.03
N ASN A 245 12.93 9.16 -13.82
CA ASN A 245 12.90 7.99 -14.68
C ASN A 245 14.19 7.15 -14.61
N ARG A 246 15.12 7.52 -13.71
CA ARG A 246 16.42 6.87 -13.49
C ARG A 246 16.44 6.17 -12.14
N ALA A 247 17.34 5.21 -12.00
CA ALA A 247 17.59 4.55 -10.72
C ALA A 247 19.06 4.27 -10.48
N ILE A 248 19.44 4.23 -9.21
CA ILE A 248 20.76 3.86 -8.72
C ILE A 248 20.66 2.83 -7.59
N SER A 249 21.73 2.07 -7.40
CA SER A 249 22.05 1.40 -6.14
C SER A 249 22.98 2.29 -5.33
N LEU A 250 22.52 2.79 -4.19
CA LEU A 250 23.24 3.67 -3.28
C LEU A 250 23.84 2.86 -2.13
N ASP A 251 25.17 2.85 -2.05
CA ASP A 251 25.93 2.45 -0.87
C ASP A 251 25.97 3.65 0.08
N TYR A 252 24.96 3.74 0.95
CA TYR A 252 24.83 4.84 1.90
C TYR A 252 25.87 4.78 3.04
N LYS A 253 26.53 3.63 3.25
CA LYS A 253 27.57 3.46 4.27
C LYS A 253 28.87 4.14 3.82
N GLN A 254 29.15 4.11 2.52
CA GLN A 254 30.32 4.74 1.91
C GLN A 254 29.99 6.06 1.19
N ASN A 255 28.72 6.47 1.17
CA ASN A 255 28.21 7.61 0.43
C ASN A 255 28.62 7.61 -1.05
N ARG A 256 28.34 6.50 -1.76
CA ARG A 256 28.64 6.38 -3.19
C ARG A 256 27.56 5.64 -3.96
N VAL A 257 27.43 5.96 -5.23
CA VAL A 257 26.61 5.20 -6.18
C VAL A 257 27.38 3.92 -6.55
N ALA A 258 26.87 2.77 -6.13
CA ALA A 258 27.48 1.47 -6.43
C ALA A 258 27.16 1.02 -7.87
N THR A 259 25.95 1.33 -8.34
CA THR A 259 25.50 0.98 -9.70
C THR A 259 24.49 2.02 -10.17
N GLU A 260 24.58 2.41 -11.44
CA GLU A 260 23.49 3.12 -12.12
C GLU A 260 22.74 2.12 -13.00
N PHE A 261 21.42 2.06 -12.83
CA PHE A 261 20.56 1.19 -13.61
C PHE A 261 20.14 1.89 -14.91
N PRO A 262 19.80 1.14 -15.98
CA PRO A 262 19.27 1.74 -17.19
C PRO A 262 18.03 2.59 -16.88
N SER A 263 17.86 3.70 -17.60
CA SER A 263 16.64 4.52 -17.50
C SER A 263 15.41 3.71 -17.89
N MET A 264 14.29 3.99 -17.24
CA MET A 264 13.02 3.33 -17.55
C MET A 264 12.57 3.70 -18.97
N PRO A 265 12.23 2.70 -19.82
CA PRO A 265 11.74 2.97 -21.17
C PRO A 265 10.52 3.90 -21.20
N GLY A 266 10.47 4.76 -22.22
CA GLY A 266 9.44 5.79 -22.39
C GLY A 266 9.90 7.17 -21.92
N GLY A 267 10.83 7.25 -20.96
CA GLY A 267 11.41 8.51 -20.51
C GLY A 267 10.50 9.38 -19.63
N ASP A 268 9.28 8.95 -19.35
CA ASP A 268 8.35 9.67 -18.49
C ASP A 268 8.71 9.57 -17.00
N PRO A 269 8.52 10.66 -16.24
CA PRO A 269 8.71 10.66 -14.78
C PRO A 269 7.70 9.74 -14.07
N ARG A 270 8.07 9.21 -12.89
CA ARG A 270 7.16 8.42 -12.03
C ARG A 270 7.00 8.96 -10.62
N ASN A 271 7.86 9.87 -10.17
CA ASN A 271 7.78 10.45 -8.83
C ASN A 271 6.83 11.65 -8.81
N TYR A 272 6.49 12.18 -7.63
CA TYR A 272 5.66 13.37 -7.54
C TYR A 272 6.33 14.56 -8.27
N PRO A 273 5.59 15.41 -9.01
CA PRO A 273 4.13 15.42 -9.17
C PRO A 273 3.56 14.44 -10.20
N SER A 274 4.36 13.80 -11.05
CA SER A 274 3.87 12.74 -11.95
C SER A 274 3.12 11.63 -11.19
N SER A 275 3.55 11.27 -9.98
CA SER A 275 2.78 10.45 -9.02
C SER A 275 2.37 9.06 -9.55
N GLY A 276 3.33 8.30 -10.06
CA GLY A 276 3.25 6.84 -10.11
C GLY A 276 3.51 6.22 -8.74
N SER A 277 3.62 4.90 -8.68
CA SER A 277 3.92 4.17 -7.44
C SER A 277 4.92 3.05 -7.68
N SER A 278 5.57 2.60 -6.62
CA SER A 278 6.57 1.54 -6.64
C SER A 278 6.40 0.55 -5.50
N VAL A 279 6.78 -0.71 -5.75
CA VAL A 279 6.84 -1.77 -4.74
C VAL A 279 8.07 -2.65 -4.98
N LEU A 280 8.71 -3.08 -3.90
CA LEU A 280 9.64 -4.20 -3.90
C LEU A 280 8.82 -5.50 -3.85
N LEU A 281 8.89 -6.30 -4.91
CA LEU A 281 8.18 -7.59 -4.98
C LEU A 281 8.68 -8.55 -3.89
N PRO A 282 7.88 -9.57 -3.51
CA PRO A 282 8.21 -10.46 -2.40
C PRO A 282 9.62 -11.04 -2.50
N ILE A 283 10.41 -10.88 -1.44
CA ILE A 283 11.73 -11.51 -1.33
C ILE A 283 11.53 -12.94 -0.86
N VAL A 284 12.03 -13.90 -1.63
CA VAL A 284 12.06 -15.31 -1.24
C VAL A 284 13.41 -15.61 -0.60
N ASP A 285 13.41 -15.87 0.70
CA ASP A 285 14.63 -16.17 1.44
C ASP A 285 14.91 -17.68 1.42
N ASN A 286 15.78 -18.11 0.50
CA ASN A 286 16.13 -19.52 0.30
C ASN A 286 17.46 -19.91 0.97
N ASN A 287 18.15 -18.99 1.64
CA ASN A 287 19.44 -19.21 2.29
C ASN A 287 20.56 -19.74 1.35
N SER A 288 20.42 -19.58 0.03
CA SER A 288 21.37 -20.11 -0.96
C SER A 288 22.30 -19.05 -1.57
N GLY A 289 22.35 -17.83 -1.01
CA GLY A 289 23.13 -16.70 -1.51
C GLY A 289 22.40 -15.37 -1.35
N THR A 290 22.65 -14.42 -2.26
CA THR A 290 21.92 -13.14 -2.31
C THR A 290 20.50 -13.41 -2.78
N ALA A 291 19.50 -13.11 -1.93
CA ALA A 291 18.11 -13.21 -2.32
C ALA A 291 17.81 -12.30 -3.51
N GLU A 292 16.93 -12.75 -4.42
CA GLU A 292 16.54 -11.94 -5.56
C GLU A 292 15.71 -10.74 -5.12
N ALA A 293 15.98 -9.57 -5.69
CA ALA A 293 15.16 -8.38 -5.51
C ALA A 293 14.66 -7.87 -6.86
N GLU A 294 13.36 -7.71 -6.97
CA GLU A 294 12.70 -7.19 -8.15
C GLU A 294 11.75 -6.06 -7.78
N ILE A 295 11.84 -4.96 -8.52
CA ILE A 295 11.09 -3.75 -8.23
C ILE A 295 10.12 -3.51 -9.37
N MET A 296 8.89 -3.18 -9.02
CA MET A 296 7.84 -2.81 -9.96
C MET A 296 7.48 -1.34 -9.77
N ILE A 297 7.36 -0.60 -10.87
CA ILE A 297 6.95 0.81 -10.90
C ILE A 297 5.84 0.97 -11.93
N CYS A 298 4.72 1.59 -11.56
CA CYS A 298 3.53 1.70 -12.40
C CYS A 298 2.95 3.11 -12.41
N GLY A 299 2.37 3.48 -13.56
CA GLY A 299 1.55 4.67 -13.68
C GLY A 299 2.34 5.98 -13.57
N GLY A 300 1.64 7.04 -13.19
CA GLY A 300 2.15 8.41 -13.21
C GLY A 300 1.65 9.19 -14.42
N ALA A 301 2.02 10.47 -14.49
CA ALA A 301 1.68 11.36 -15.58
C ALA A 301 2.84 11.45 -16.59
N PRO A 302 2.55 11.60 -17.90
CA PRO A 302 3.58 11.87 -18.90
C PRO A 302 4.37 13.14 -18.58
N SER A 303 5.60 13.26 -19.10
CA SER A 303 6.41 14.47 -18.94
C SER A 303 5.66 15.74 -19.40
N GLY A 304 5.83 16.83 -18.66
CA GLY A 304 5.14 18.11 -18.92
C GLY A 304 3.67 18.17 -18.48
N SER A 305 3.09 17.09 -17.95
CA SER A 305 1.67 17.06 -17.54
C SER A 305 1.32 18.05 -16.42
N PHE A 306 2.25 18.35 -15.51
CA PHE A 306 2.03 19.35 -14.47
C PHE A 306 1.84 20.75 -15.07
N THR A 307 2.75 21.16 -15.95
CA THR A 307 2.63 22.42 -16.70
C THR A 307 1.33 22.46 -17.50
N GLN A 308 0.97 21.37 -18.20
CA GLN A 308 -0.30 21.32 -18.94
C GLN A 308 -1.53 21.44 -18.02
N ALA A 309 -1.51 20.80 -16.85
CA ALA A 309 -2.61 20.87 -15.90
C ALA A 309 -2.81 22.29 -15.34
N THR A 310 -1.73 23.07 -15.14
CA THR A 310 -1.84 24.49 -14.77
C THR A 310 -2.52 25.35 -15.83
N LEU A 311 -2.49 24.92 -17.10
CA LEU A 311 -3.17 25.55 -18.23
C LEU A 311 -4.59 24.98 -18.47
N GLY A 312 -5.06 24.06 -17.62
CA GLY A 312 -6.36 23.40 -17.76
C GLY A 312 -6.37 22.20 -18.72
N ASN A 313 -5.21 21.75 -19.18
CA ASN A 313 -5.08 20.60 -20.07
C ASN A 313 -4.65 19.34 -19.29
N PHE A 314 -5.51 18.33 -19.26
CA PHE A 314 -5.29 17.12 -18.45
C PHE A 314 -4.88 15.93 -19.32
N SER A 315 -3.58 15.72 -19.49
CA SER A 315 -3.01 14.61 -20.26
C SER A 315 -3.48 13.25 -19.74
N ARG A 316 -3.68 12.27 -20.63
CA ARG A 316 -3.92 10.89 -20.22
C ARG A 316 -2.75 10.38 -19.37
N ALA A 317 -3.04 9.74 -18.25
CA ALA A 317 -2.02 9.15 -17.38
C ALA A 317 -1.34 7.95 -18.07
N LEU A 318 -0.22 7.51 -17.52
CA LEU A 318 0.51 6.35 -18.01
C LEU A 318 -0.22 5.06 -17.61
N ALA A 319 -0.34 4.13 -18.55
CA ALA A 319 -0.75 2.76 -18.28
C ALA A 319 0.45 1.81 -18.15
N THR A 320 1.68 2.32 -18.31
CA THR A 320 2.88 1.49 -18.33
C THR A 320 3.35 1.14 -16.93
N CYS A 321 3.81 -0.10 -16.78
CA CYS A 321 4.52 -0.62 -15.63
C CYS A 321 5.88 -1.16 -16.08
N GLY A 322 6.93 -0.95 -15.30
CA GLY A 322 8.23 -1.57 -15.50
C GLY A 322 8.62 -2.42 -14.32
N ARG A 323 9.18 -3.59 -14.60
CA ARG A 323 9.84 -4.47 -13.63
C ARG A 323 11.33 -4.51 -13.90
N ILE A 324 12.13 -4.45 -12.85
CA ILE A 324 13.58 -4.61 -12.94
C ILE A 324 14.04 -5.52 -11.80
N LYS A 325 14.71 -6.62 -12.16
CA LYS A 325 15.40 -7.47 -11.20
C LYS A 325 16.79 -6.89 -11.00
N VAL A 326 16.98 -6.19 -9.88
CA VAL A 326 18.17 -5.37 -9.63
C VAL A 326 19.37 -6.19 -9.17
N THR A 327 19.14 -7.45 -8.79
CA THR A 327 20.18 -8.42 -8.42
C THR A 327 20.73 -9.21 -9.61
N ASP A 328 20.20 -9.02 -10.81
CA ASP A 328 20.76 -9.62 -12.02
C ASP A 328 22.11 -9.00 -12.36
N GLU A 329 23.00 -9.76 -13.01
CA GLU A 329 24.29 -9.26 -13.50
C GLU A 329 24.10 -8.11 -14.51
N ASN A 330 23.04 -8.18 -15.33
CA ASN A 330 22.68 -7.16 -16.31
C ASN A 330 21.20 -6.77 -16.16
N PRO A 331 20.85 -5.93 -15.16
CA PRO A 331 19.46 -5.54 -14.90
C PRO A 331 18.85 -4.82 -16.10
N SER A 332 17.63 -5.20 -16.47
CA SER A 332 16.88 -4.55 -17.55
C SER A 332 15.40 -4.42 -17.22
N TRP A 333 14.75 -3.41 -17.80
CA TRP A 333 13.33 -3.15 -17.59
C TRP A 333 12.46 -4.06 -18.46
N ALA A 334 11.63 -4.88 -17.82
CA ALA A 334 10.52 -5.57 -18.45
C ALA A 334 9.26 -4.71 -18.36
N MET A 335 8.83 -4.15 -19.49
CA MET A 335 7.65 -3.29 -19.56
C MET A 335 6.36 -4.10 -19.80
N GLU A 336 5.30 -3.70 -19.09
CA GLU A 336 3.94 -4.22 -19.21
C GLU A 336 2.93 -3.07 -19.22
N THR A 337 1.70 -3.34 -19.62
CA THR A 337 0.62 -2.34 -19.71
C THR A 337 -0.54 -2.73 -18.81
N MET A 338 -0.88 -1.86 -17.87
CA MET A 338 -2.08 -1.99 -17.04
C MET A 338 -3.35 -1.91 -17.89
N PRO A 339 -4.45 -2.55 -17.46
CA PRO A 339 -5.75 -2.45 -18.13
C PRO A 339 -6.31 -1.03 -18.20
N MET A 340 -5.81 -0.11 -17.37
CA MET A 340 -6.19 1.30 -17.34
C MET A 340 -5.01 2.16 -16.91
N ALA A 341 -4.93 3.36 -17.51
CA ALA A 341 -3.99 4.40 -17.11
C ALA A 341 -4.29 4.88 -15.69
N ARG A 342 -3.24 5.18 -14.91
CA ARG A 342 -3.39 5.63 -13.52
C ARG A 342 -2.28 6.59 -13.10
N VAL A 343 -2.68 7.72 -12.53
CA VAL A 343 -1.86 8.64 -11.75
C VAL A 343 -2.43 8.74 -10.34
N MET A 344 -1.59 9.01 -9.34
CA MET A 344 -1.96 9.03 -7.92
C MET A 344 -2.51 7.70 -7.40
N GLY A 345 -2.03 6.57 -7.93
CA GLY A 345 -2.42 5.25 -7.48
C GLY A 345 -1.46 4.71 -6.44
N ASP A 346 -1.97 4.10 -5.37
CA ASP A 346 -1.15 3.37 -4.40
C ASP A 346 -0.90 1.94 -4.89
N MET A 347 0.31 1.42 -4.64
CA MET A 347 0.61 -0.01 -4.77
C MET A 347 0.81 -0.62 -3.38
N VAL A 348 0.00 -1.62 -3.05
CA VAL A 348 0.04 -2.31 -1.75
C VAL A 348 0.29 -3.80 -1.96
N ILE A 349 1.33 -4.33 -1.31
CA ILE A 349 1.62 -5.76 -1.32
C ILE A 349 0.58 -6.53 -0.49
N LEU A 350 -0.02 -7.56 -1.06
CA LEU A 350 -1.05 -8.39 -0.42
C LEU A 350 -0.40 -9.60 0.26
N PRO A 351 -1.00 -10.22 1.29
CA PRO A 351 -0.47 -11.44 1.92
C PRO A 351 -0.26 -12.60 0.93
N THR A 352 -0.95 -12.58 -0.21
CA THR A 352 -0.78 -13.52 -1.33
C THR A 352 0.46 -13.28 -2.19
N GLY A 353 1.24 -12.23 -1.91
CA GLY A 353 2.41 -11.84 -2.69
C GLY A 353 2.05 -11.12 -3.99
N ASP A 354 0.75 -10.98 -4.26
CA ASP A 354 0.21 -10.12 -5.31
C ASP A 354 0.30 -8.66 -4.88
N VAL A 355 0.12 -7.76 -5.85
CA VAL A 355 0.13 -6.32 -5.61
C VAL A 355 -1.22 -5.75 -6.03
N ILE A 356 -1.91 -5.03 -5.15
CA ILE A 356 -3.08 -4.26 -5.54
C ILE A 356 -2.66 -2.84 -5.92
N ILE A 357 -3.16 -2.36 -7.05
CA ILE A 357 -3.06 -0.97 -7.51
C ILE A 357 -4.43 -0.32 -7.32
N ILE A 358 -4.52 0.66 -6.43
CA ILE A 358 -5.79 1.25 -5.95
C ILE A 358 -5.69 2.79 -5.91
N ASN A 359 -6.81 3.49 -5.81
CA ASN A 359 -6.90 4.97 -5.83
C ASN A 359 -6.42 5.64 -7.14
N GLY A 360 -6.66 6.93 -7.29
CA GLY A 360 -6.09 7.75 -8.36
C GLY A 360 -7.02 8.04 -9.53
N ALA A 361 -6.43 8.61 -10.58
CA ALA A 361 -7.09 9.24 -11.71
C ALA A 361 -6.52 8.74 -13.06
N GLY A 362 -7.32 8.83 -14.13
CA GLY A 362 -6.95 8.33 -15.45
C GLY A 362 -6.26 9.38 -16.33
N SER A 363 -6.25 10.64 -15.88
CA SER A 363 -5.62 11.77 -16.57
C SER A 363 -5.29 12.89 -15.58
N GLY A 364 -4.35 13.75 -15.95
CA GLY A 364 -3.83 14.82 -15.13
C GLY A 364 -2.54 14.44 -14.42
N THR A 365 -2.30 15.04 -13.26
CA THR A 365 -1.09 14.83 -12.44
C THR A 365 -1.43 14.95 -10.96
N GLY A 366 -0.49 14.60 -10.07
CA GLY A 366 -0.56 14.99 -8.66
C GLY A 366 -0.52 16.51 -8.46
N GLY A 367 -1.21 16.97 -7.41
CA GLY A 367 -1.40 18.39 -7.11
C GLY A 367 -2.88 18.77 -7.06
N TRP A 368 -3.14 20.00 -6.62
CA TRP A 368 -4.50 20.49 -6.44
C TRP A 368 -5.20 20.75 -7.78
N GLU A 369 -6.48 20.38 -7.88
CA GLU A 369 -7.32 20.52 -9.07
C GLU A 369 -6.85 19.80 -10.34
N PHE A 370 -5.77 19.03 -10.29
CA PHE A 370 -5.10 18.54 -11.49
C PHE A 370 -5.49 17.14 -11.94
N GLY A 371 -6.17 16.34 -11.11
CA GLY A 371 -6.66 15.02 -11.50
C GLY A 371 -8.00 15.06 -12.25
N ARG A 372 -8.18 14.19 -13.25
CA ARG A 372 -9.47 13.98 -13.96
C ARG A 372 -9.73 12.50 -14.20
N ASN A 373 -11.00 12.14 -14.40
CA ASN A 373 -11.44 10.78 -14.72
C ASN A 373 -11.03 9.76 -13.63
N PRO A 374 -11.71 9.76 -12.47
CA PRO A 374 -11.32 8.92 -11.33
C PRO A 374 -11.30 7.44 -11.71
N VAL A 375 -10.27 6.73 -11.25
CA VAL A 375 -10.11 5.30 -11.53
C VAL A 375 -10.56 4.50 -10.32
N THR A 376 -11.85 4.18 -10.27
CA THR A 376 -12.50 3.55 -9.12
C THR A 376 -12.29 2.05 -9.01
N ARG A 377 -11.85 1.38 -10.09
CA ARG A 377 -11.58 -0.06 -10.08
C ARG A 377 -10.13 -0.33 -9.66
N PRO A 378 -9.87 -1.08 -8.57
CA PRO A 378 -8.54 -1.59 -8.31
C PRO A 378 -8.10 -2.58 -9.39
N VAL A 379 -6.79 -2.78 -9.48
CA VAL A 379 -6.18 -3.82 -10.32
C VAL A 379 -5.28 -4.68 -9.44
N ILE A 380 -5.47 -5.99 -9.44
CA ILE A 380 -4.54 -6.92 -8.79
C ILE A 380 -3.54 -7.41 -9.83
N TYR A 381 -2.26 -7.32 -9.48
CA TYR A 381 -1.13 -7.81 -10.26
C TYR A 381 -0.57 -9.09 -9.65
N HIS A 382 -0.46 -10.13 -10.47
CA HIS A 382 0.11 -11.44 -10.11
C HIS A 382 1.55 -11.56 -10.62
N PRO A 383 2.58 -11.26 -9.79
CA PRO A 383 3.96 -11.21 -10.26
C PRO A 383 4.51 -12.55 -10.78
N GLN A 384 3.93 -13.66 -10.30
CA GLN A 384 4.33 -15.03 -10.62
C GLN A 384 3.53 -15.66 -11.78
N ALA A 385 2.52 -14.98 -12.32
CA ALA A 385 1.78 -15.54 -13.46
C ALA A 385 2.70 -15.60 -14.70
N MET A 386 2.69 -16.76 -15.37
CA MET A 386 3.58 -17.04 -16.51
C MET A 386 3.21 -16.20 -17.73
N ASP A 387 1.91 -16.09 -18.03
CA ASP A 387 1.43 -15.28 -19.15
C ASP A 387 1.23 -13.83 -18.72
N ARG A 388 1.97 -12.92 -19.39
CA ARG A 388 1.86 -11.47 -19.19
C ARG A 388 0.43 -10.96 -19.39
N GLY A 389 -0.32 -11.55 -20.32
CA GLY A 389 -1.72 -11.18 -20.59
C GLY A 389 -2.68 -11.43 -19.43
N THR A 390 -2.29 -12.28 -18.47
CA THR A 390 -3.13 -12.69 -17.32
C THR A 390 -2.69 -12.08 -16.00
N ARG A 391 -1.60 -11.29 -15.98
CA ARG A 391 -1.02 -10.75 -14.75
C ARG A 391 -1.89 -9.70 -14.08
N PHE A 392 -2.67 -8.94 -14.85
CA PHE A 392 -3.53 -7.88 -14.32
C PHE A 392 -4.99 -8.30 -14.32
N LEU A 393 -5.62 -8.34 -13.15
CA LEU A 393 -7.04 -8.59 -12.98
C LEU A 393 -7.75 -7.34 -12.46
N VAL A 394 -8.84 -6.94 -13.13
CA VAL A 394 -9.59 -5.74 -12.76
C VAL A 394 -10.69 -6.07 -11.74
N MET A 395 -10.67 -5.37 -10.62
CA MET A 395 -11.53 -5.62 -9.46
C MET A 395 -12.83 -4.78 -9.48
N GLY A 396 -13.69 -5.01 -8.49
CA GLY A 396 -14.94 -4.30 -8.29
C GLY A 396 -14.70 -2.80 -7.99
N PRO A 397 -15.50 -1.89 -8.57
CA PRO A 397 -15.30 -0.45 -8.39
C PRO A 397 -15.65 0.02 -6.98
N ALA A 398 -14.89 0.98 -6.46
CA ALA A 398 -15.32 1.83 -5.36
C ALA A 398 -16.47 2.74 -5.83
N THR A 399 -17.33 3.14 -4.88
CA THR A 399 -18.36 4.17 -5.16
C THR A 399 -17.80 5.59 -5.06
N ARG A 400 -16.67 5.77 -4.37
CA ARG A 400 -16.05 7.06 -4.08
C ARG A 400 -14.76 7.26 -4.88
N PRO A 401 -14.59 8.40 -5.57
CA PRO A 401 -13.30 8.82 -6.10
C PRO A 401 -12.28 9.04 -4.97
N ARG A 402 -11.10 8.44 -5.07
CA ARG A 402 -9.96 8.67 -4.17
C ARG A 402 -8.85 9.33 -4.99
N MET A 403 -8.77 10.66 -4.95
CA MET A 403 -7.92 11.49 -5.81
C MET A 403 -6.60 11.87 -5.10
N TYR A 404 -6.03 13.05 -5.38
CA TYR A 404 -4.84 13.56 -4.71
C TYR A 404 -5.02 13.58 -3.18
N HIS A 405 -3.97 13.21 -2.43
CA HIS A 405 -4.02 13.02 -0.97
C HIS A 405 -4.96 11.90 -0.49
N SER A 406 -5.25 10.90 -1.32
CA SER A 406 -5.74 9.60 -0.83
C SER A 406 -4.59 8.68 -0.46
N THR A 407 -4.87 7.72 0.42
CA THR A 407 -3.91 6.72 0.88
C THR A 407 -4.57 5.38 1.14
N SER A 408 -3.74 4.34 1.15
CA SER A 408 -4.15 2.98 1.50
C SER A 408 -3.04 2.18 2.20
N VAL A 409 -3.44 1.30 3.12
CA VAL A 409 -2.53 0.38 3.83
C VAL A 409 -3.18 -1.00 4.02
N LEU A 410 -2.35 -2.05 4.06
CA LEU A 410 -2.78 -3.41 4.38
C LEU A 410 -3.11 -3.53 5.88
N LEU A 411 -4.23 -4.18 6.22
CA LEU A 411 -4.65 -4.50 7.58
C LEU A 411 -4.31 -5.94 7.97
N THR A 412 -4.34 -6.21 9.29
CA THR A 412 -4.05 -7.54 9.85
C THR A 412 -5.07 -8.61 9.51
N ASP A 413 -6.29 -8.22 9.14
CA ASP A 413 -7.32 -9.16 8.66
C ASP A 413 -7.23 -9.47 7.15
N GLY A 414 -6.29 -8.84 6.45
CA GLY A 414 -6.05 -8.97 5.01
C GLY A 414 -6.84 -7.97 4.16
N ARG A 415 -7.67 -7.09 4.74
CA ARG A 415 -8.31 -6.00 3.98
C ARG A 415 -7.31 -4.88 3.71
N ILE A 416 -7.64 -4.01 2.75
CA ILE A 416 -6.92 -2.78 2.47
C ILE A 416 -7.79 -1.63 2.90
N ILE A 417 -7.33 -0.85 3.88
CA ILE A 417 -8.02 0.36 4.31
C ILE A 417 -7.69 1.50 3.35
N VAL A 418 -8.67 2.36 3.07
CA VAL A 418 -8.58 3.44 2.09
C VAL A 418 -9.24 4.69 2.66
N GLY A 419 -8.53 5.83 2.60
CA GLY A 419 -9.02 7.13 3.09
C GLY A 419 -8.48 8.31 2.28
N GLY A 420 -8.90 9.51 2.65
CA GLY A 420 -8.72 10.72 1.82
C GLY A 420 -9.69 10.73 0.65
N SER A 421 -9.83 11.73 -0.18
CA SER A 421 -8.81 12.61 -0.71
C SER A 421 -9.14 14.07 -0.45
N ASN A 422 -8.12 14.93 -0.49
CA ASN A 422 -8.31 16.36 -0.61
C ASN A 422 -7.55 16.92 -1.83
N PRO A 423 -8.22 17.08 -2.98
CA PRO A 423 -7.58 17.67 -4.16
C PRO A 423 -7.55 19.20 -4.13
N HIS A 424 -7.76 19.84 -2.97
CA HIS A 424 -7.93 21.27 -2.81
C HIS A 424 -6.89 21.88 -1.86
N VAL A 425 -6.76 23.21 -1.94
CA VAL A 425 -5.89 24.03 -1.07
C VAL A 425 -6.42 24.19 0.35
N SER A 426 -7.67 23.81 0.61
CA SER A 426 -8.38 23.87 1.90
C SER A 426 -9.46 22.78 1.91
N TYR A 427 -10.23 22.64 2.99
CA TYR A 427 -11.39 21.75 2.98
C TYR A 427 -12.55 22.31 2.17
N ILE A 428 -12.92 21.63 1.08
CA ILE A 428 -14.02 22.03 0.20
C ILE A 428 -14.95 20.83 -0.03
N PHE A 429 -16.14 20.87 0.57
CA PHE A 429 -17.06 19.73 0.59
C PHE A 429 -18.17 19.78 -0.48
N SER A 430 -18.32 20.88 -1.21
CA SER A 430 -19.39 21.04 -2.21
C SER A 430 -19.00 22.05 -3.30
N GLY A 431 -19.74 22.06 -4.41
CA GLY A 431 -19.54 23.03 -5.50
C GLY A 431 -18.27 22.80 -6.33
N VAL A 432 -17.63 21.64 -6.20
CA VAL A 432 -16.38 21.26 -6.86
C VAL A 432 -16.48 19.86 -7.48
N THR A 433 -15.62 19.58 -8.46
CA THR A 433 -15.63 18.30 -9.21
C THR A 433 -15.41 17.08 -8.32
N TYR A 434 -14.46 17.19 -7.37
CA TYR A 434 -14.08 16.09 -6.47
C TYR A 434 -13.94 16.64 -5.05
N PRO A 435 -15.02 16.66 -4.26
CA PRO A 435 -14.98 17.21 -2.90
C PRO A 435 -13.96 16.53 -2.00
N THR A 436 -13.52 17.24 -0.95
CA THR A 436 -12.78 16.65 0.16
C THR A 436 -13.56 15.47 0.75
N ASP A 437 -12.93 14.30 0.86
CA ASP A 437 -13.53 13.09 1.42
C ASP A 437 -12.84 12.70 2.74
N LEU A 438 -13.61 12.76 3.83
CA LEU A 438 -13.16 12.41 5.19
C LEU A 438 -13.54 10.97 5.58
N SER A 439 -14.15 10.20 4.67
CA SER A 439 -14.63 8.85 4.93
C SER A 439 -13.50 7.83 4.88
N LEU A 440 -13.75 6.69 5.51
CA LEU A 440 -12.86 5.55 5.53
C LEU A 440 -13.58 4.32 4.98
N GLU A 441 -12.97 3.66 3.99
CA GLU A 441 -13.46 2.42 3.39
C GLU A 441 -12.42 1.31 3.58
N ALA A 442 -12.86 0.06 3.49
CA ALA A 442 -12.00 -1.09 3.33
C ALA A 442 -12.36 -1.86 2.07
N TYR A 443 -11.36 -2.25 1.30
CA TYR A 443 -11.49 -3.20 0.21
C TYR A 443 -11.08 -4.60 0.71
N SER A 444 -11.97 -5.57 0.51
CA SER A 444 -11.74 -6.99 0.79
C SER A 444 -11.38 -7.70 -0.51
N PRO A 445 -10.12 -8.12 -0.71
CA PRO A 445 -9.73 -8.80 -1.95
C PRO A 445 -10.40 -10.17 -2.11
N PRO A 446 -10.39 -10.75 -3.33
CA PRO A 446 -11.04 -12.03 -3.60
C PRO A 446 -10.65 -13.17 -2.65
N TYR A 447 -9.41 -13.20 -2.15
CA TYR A 447 -8.99 -14.23 -1.18
C TYR A 447 -9.72 -14.18 0.18
N LEU A 448 -10.50 -13.13 0.46
CA LEU A 448 -11.36 -13.02 1.65
C LEU A 448 -12.79 -13.50 1.41
N ALA A 449 -13.14 -13.88 0.18
CA ALA A 449 -14.51 -14.24 -0.18
C ALA A 449 -15.02 -15.45 0.62
N PRO A 450 -16.33 -15.51 0.97
CA PRO A 450 -16.90 -16.55 1.83
C PRO A 450 -16.63 -17.99 1.37
N GLU A 451 -16.53 -18.22 0.06
CA GLU A 451 -16.22 -19.52 -0.55
C GLU A 451 -14.85 -20.07 -0.13
N TYR A 452 -13.89 -19.22 0.25
CA TYR A 452 -12.56 -19.65 0.67
C TYR A 452 -12.46 -19.94 2.18
N ARG A 453 -13.52 -19.69 2.96
CA ARG A 453 -13.52 -19.96 4.42
C ARG A 453 -13.09 -21.39 4.79
N PRO A 454 -13.50 -22.46 4.09
CA PRO A 454 -13.07 -23.82 4.46
C PRO A 454 -11.56 -24.05 4.34
N ILE A 455 -10.89 -23.35 3.43
CA ILE A 455 -9.44 -23.50 3.17
C ILE A 455 -8.61 -22.36 3.76
N ARG A 456 -9.23 -21.35 4.38
CA ARG A 456 -8.56 -20.23 5.02
C ARG A 456 -7.97 -20.66 6.37
N PRO A 457 -6.64 -20.57 6.55
CA PRO A 457 -6.01 -20.97 7.80
C PRO A 457 -6.28 -19.93 8.91
N THR A 458 -6.26 -20.39 10.16
CA THR A 458 -6.27 -19.54 11.36
C THR A 458 -5.03 -19.86 12.19
N VAL A 459 -4.18 -18.87 12.42
CA VAL A 459 -3.00 -19.05 13.29
C VAL A 459 -3.47 -19.17 14.73
N THR A 460 -3.10 -20.26 15.39
CA THR A 460 -3.47 -20.52 16.80
C THR A 460 -2.31 -20.30 17.75
N ASN A 461 -1.06 -20.46 17.26
CA ASN A 461 0.13 -20.18 18.05
C ASN A 461 1.30 -19.76 17.16
N ALA A 462 1.99 -18.69 17.54
CA ALA A 462 3.25 -18.25 16.96
C ALA A 462 4.10 -17.58 18.05
N ARG A 463 5.43 -17.74 17.98
CA ARG A 463 6.33 -16.99 18.86
C ARG A 463 6.25 -15.50 18.50
N GLY A 464 6.07 -14.65 19.51
CA GLY A 464 6.03 -13.19 19.31
C GLY A 464 7.37 -12.56 18.92
N THR A 465 8.47 -13.31 19.04
CA THR A 465 9.82 -12.85 18.72
C THR A 465 10.58 -13.88 17.90
N LEU A 466 11.23 -13.42 16.83
CA LEU A 466 11.95 -14.23 15.85
C LEU A 466 13.38 -13.73 15.73
N GLY A 467 14.35 -14.64 15.82
CA GLY A 467 15.76 -14.34 15.56
C GLY A 467 16.17 -14.71 14.13
N TYR A 468 17.23 -14.07 13.64
CA TYR A 468 17.83 -14.39 12.35
C TYR A 468 18.38 -15.82 12.29
N ASN A 469 18.14 -16.53 11.19
CA ASN A 469 18.50 -17.95 11.00
C ASN A 469 18.02 -18.92 12.09
N GLN A 470 17.09 -18.50 12.96
CA GLN A 470 16.57 -19.37 14.02
C GLN A 470 15.33 -20.12 13.55
N SER A 471 15.29 -21.42 13.83
CA SER A 471 14.10 -22.22 13.59
C SER A 471 12.97 -21.86 14.57
N PHE A 472 11.76 -21.77 14.06
CA PHE A 472 10.55 -21.65 14.86
C PHE A 472 9.39 -22.34 14.17
N SER A 473 8.31 -22.56 14.92
CA SER A 473 7.12 -23.22 14.43
C SER A 473 5.91 -22.31 14.58
N VAL A 474 5.00 -22.39 13.61
CA VAL A 474 3.69 -21.76 13.68
C VAL A 474 2.64 -22.87 13.65
N THR A 475 1.70 -22.83 14.59
CA THR A 475 0.55 -23.73 14.60
C THR A 475 -0.66 -23.00 14.05
N PHE A 476 -1.40 -23.69 13.18
CA PHE A 476 -2.62 -23.17 12.58
C PHE A 476 -3.67 -24.26 12.43
N THR A 477 -4.92 -23.84 12.32
CA THR A 477 -6.05 -24.72 12.00
C THR A 477 -6.63 -24.36 10.64
N VAL A 478 -7.11 -25.36 9.90
CA VAL A 478 -7.87 -25.17 8.66
C VAL A 478 -8.86 -26.32 8.48
N SER A 479 -10.12 -25.99 8.17
CA SER A 479 -11.21 -26.97 8.13
C SER A 479 -11.08 -27.96 6.98
N MET A 480 -10.57 -27.51 5.83
CA MET A 480 -10.30 -28.30 4.66
C MET A 480 -8.85 -28.09 4.23
N PHE A 481 -7.98 -29.02 4.60
CA PHE A 481 -6.59 -29.01 4.19
C PHE A 481 -6.44 -29.71 2.84
N LEU A 482 -5.81 -29.06 1.87
CA LEU A 482 -5.67 -29.62 0.52
C LEU A 482 -4.39 -30.45 0.40
N ARG A 483 -3.21 -29.87 0.66
CA ARG A 483 -1.92 -30.59 0.68
C ARG A 483 -0.81 -29.81 1.38
N MET A 484 0.26 -30.50 1.78
CA MET A 484 1.38 -29.89 2.51
C MET A 484 2.19 -28.89 1.68
N GLY A 485 2.47 -29.21 0.40
CA GLY A 485 3.34 -28.41 -0.47
C GLY A 485 2.79 -27.06 -0.94
N ILE A 486 1.65 -26.61 -0.41
CA ILE A 486 1.03 -25.32 -0.75
C ILE A 486 0.85 -24.41 0.48
N VAL A 487 1.46 -24.79 1.60
CA VAL A 487 1.54 -23.95 2.79
C VAL A 487 2.81 -23.11 2.70
N SER A 488 2.68 -21.80 2.95
CA SER A 488 3.82 -20.91 3.10
C SER A 488 3.59 -19.95 4.26
N VAL A 489 4.66 -19.46 4.87
CA VAL A 489 4.62 -18.42 5.89
C VAL A 489 5.24 -17.16 5.32
N ARG A 490 4.56 -16.03 5.51
CA ARG A 490 4.96 -14.75 4.93
C ARG A 490 4.88 -13.67 5.98
N MET A 491 5.93 -12.85 6.03
CA MET A 491 5.99 -11.69 6.90
C MET A 491 5.86 -10.43 6.07
N VAL A 492 4.99 -9.51 6.51
CA VAL A 492 4.75 -8.24 5.83
C VAL A 492 4.98 -7.09 6.79
N ALA A 493 5.92 -6.21 6.46
CA ALA A 493 6.06 -4.91 7.11
C ALA A 493 5.00 -3.96 6.53
N PRO A 494 4.16 -3.32 7.38
CA PRO A 494 3.20 -2.32 6.90
C PRO A 494 3.92 -1.07 6.36
N SER A 495 3.35 -0.42 5.34
CA SER A 495 3.87 0.84 4.84
C SER A 495 3.52 2.03 5.73
N PHE A 496 4.37 3.06 5.65
CA PHE A 496 3.95 4.44 5.79
C PHE A 496 3.53 4.94 4.40
N THR A 497 2.25 5.20 4.19
CA THR A 497 1.73 5.57 2.86
C THR A 497 1.36 7.05 2.81
N THR A 498 1.88 7.75 1.79
CA THR A 498 1.41 9.09 1.39
C THR A 498 1.77 9.35 -0.07
N HIS A 499 1.02 10.23 -0.74
CA HIS A 499 1.33 10.73 -2.09
C HIS A 499 1.71 9.61 -3.10
N SER A 500 0.99 8.49 -3.05
CA SER A 500 1.19 7.34 -3.95
C SER A 500 2.49 6.57 -3.75
N PHE A 501 3.09 6.65 -2.58
CA PHE A 501 4.21 5.78 -2.21
C PHE A 501 4.01 5.18 -0.81
N GLY A 502 4.05 3.85 -0.74
CA GLY A 502 4.07 3.10 0.51
C GLY A 502 5.51 2.82 0.94
N MET A 503 6.11 3.74 1.69
CA MET A 503 7.47 3.63 2.22
C MET A 503 7.58 2.43 3.17
N ASN A 504 8.73 1.76 3.21
CA ASN A 504 9.05 0.65 4.11
C ASN A 504 8.26 -0.66 3.91
N GLN A 505 7.23 -0.72 3.06
CA GLN A 505 6.52 -1.99 2.83
C GLN A 505 7.48 -3.05 2.30
N ARG A 506 7.37 -4.25 2.86
CA ARG A 506 8.29 -5.35 2.53
C ARG A 506 7.60 -6.67 2.81
N MET A 507 7.67 -7.60 1.86
CA MET A 507 7.29 -9.00 2.11
C MET A 507 8.52 -9.89 2.08
N VAL A 508 8.61 -10.76 3.09
CA VAL A 508 9.55 -11.89 3.12
C VAL A 508 8.77 -13.19 3.12
N VAL A 509 9.02 -14.04 2.12
CA VAL A 509 8.52 -15.40 2.06
C VAL A 509 9.50 -16.30 2.81
N MET A 510 9.05 -16.85 3.93
CA MET A 510 9.91 -17.58 4.87
C MET A 510 10.24 -18.98 4.35
N ARG A 511 11.48 -19.42 4.62
CA ARG A 511 11.92 -20.78 4.32
C ARG A 511 11.14 -21.78 5.17
N THR A 512 10.29 -22.56 4.51
CA THR A 512 9.54 -23.65 5.13
C THR A 512 10.38 -24.93 5.09
N THR A 513 10.56 -25.56 6.25
CA THR A 513 11.35 -26.79 6.43
C THR A 513 10.49 -28.03 6.59
N GLY A 514 9.24 -27.86 7.02
CA GLY A 514 8.30 -28.97 7.15
C GLY A 514 6.89 -28.49 7.48
N VAL A 515 5.90 -29.31 7.10
CA VAL A 515 4.52 -29.15 7.53
C VAL A 515 4.06 -30.50 8.05
N SER A 516 3.49 -30.54 9.24
CA SER A 516 3.02 -31.77 9.88
C SER A 516 1.64 -31.56 10.50
N MET A 517 0.84 -32.61 10.53
CA MET A 517 -0.43 -32.61 11.27
C MET A 517 -0.11 -32.87 12.75
N VAL A 518 -0.69 -32.05 13.63
CA VAL A 518 -0.50 -32.14 15.09
C VAL A 518 -1.80 -32.42 15.85
N GLY A 519 -2.94 -32.45 15.14
CA GLY A 519 -4.25 -32.81 15.66
C GLY A 519 -5.32 -32.73 14.56
N PRO A 520 -6.59 -33.04 14.87
CA PRO A 520 -7.68 -32.89 13.91
C PRO A 520 -7.74 -31.46 13.38
N ASN A 521 -7.61 -31.30 12.05
CA ASN A 521 -7.56 -30.00 11.37
C ASN A 521 -6.49 -29.01 11.88
N ALA A 522 -5.52 -29.49 12.66
CA ALA A 522 -4.47 -28.70 13.27
C ALA A 522 -3.11 -29.11 12.71
N TYR A 523 -2.34 -28.12 12.27
CA TYR A 523 -1.09 -28.29 11.56
C TYR A 523 0.00 -27.42 12.18
N ARG A 524 1.24 -27.90 12.10
CA ARG A 524 2.44 -27.16 12.44
C ARG A 524 3.27 -26.97 11.18
N VAL A 525 3.64 -25.72 10.90
CA VAL A 525 4.63 -25.38 9.88
C VAL A 525 5.92 -24.94 10.56
N ASP A 526 7.01 -25.62 10.23
CA ASP A 526 8.35 -25.37 10.74
C ASP A 526 9.09 -24.47 9.74
N VAL A 527 9.55 -23.32 10.18
CA VAL A 527 10.18 -22.28 9.36
C VAL A 527 11.49 -21.81 9.98
N VAL A 528 12.29 -21.11 9.18
CA VAL A 528 13.51 -20.45 9.65
C VAL A 528 13.36 -18.95 9.50
N GLY A 529 13.74 -18.21 10.56
CA GLY A 529 13.80 -16.76 10.58
C GLY A 529 14.68 -16.21 9.44
N PRO A 530 14.51 -14.93 9.06
CA PRO A 530 15.24 -14.37 7.93
C PRO A 530 16.75 -14.55 8.05
N SER A 531 17.41 -14.63 6.91
CA SER A 531 18.85 -14.88 6.83
C SER A 531 19.69 -13.70 7.33
N THR A 532 19.27 -12.47 7.04
CA THR A 532 19.97 -11.24 7.46
C THR A 532 19.02 -10.08 7.77
N ALA A 533 19.55 -9.04 8.40
CA ALA A 533 18.84 -7.79 8.69
C ALA A 533 18.59 -6.94 7.41
N GLU A 534 19.35 -7.17 6.33
CA GLU A 534 19.09 -6.59 5.00
C GLU A 534 17.83 -7.18 4.37
N ILE A 535 17.57 -8.47 4.56
CA ILE A 535 16.33 -9.12 4.10
C ILE A 535 15.13 -8.66 4.93
N ALA A 536 15.27 -8.57 6.24
CA ALA A 536 14.21 -8.11 7.14
C ALA A 536 14.81 -7.29 8.29
N PRO A 537 14.79 -5.95 8.20
CA PRO A 537 15.25 -5.09 9.29
C PRO A 537 14.53 -5.40 10.62
N PRO A 538 15.18 -5.20 11.77
CA PRO A 538 14.55 -5.40 13.07
C PRO A 538 13.27 -4.55 13.19
N GLY A 539 12.15 -5.17 13.58
CA GLY A 539 10.84 -4.54 13.42
C GLY A 539 9.67 -5.46 13.72
N TYR A 540 8.48 -4.87 13.74
CA TYR A 540 7.22 -5.61 13.81
C TYR A 540 6.72 -5.95 12.41
N TYR A 541 6.32 -7.21 12.23
CA TYR A 541 5.80 -7.75 10.99
C TYR A 541 4.46 -8.43 11.23
N MET A 542 3.57 -8.33 10.26
CA MET A 542 2.38 -9.17 10.16
C MET A 542 2.79 -10.54 9.61
N LEU A 543 2.66 -11.60 10.41
CA LEU A 543 2.90 -12.98 9.99
C LEU A 543 1.60 -13.61 9.52
N PHE A 544 1.58 -14.04 8.26
CA PHE A 544 0.48 -14.78 7.66
C PHE A 544 0.90 -16.22 7.36
N VAL A 545 -0.02 -17.17 7.63
CA VAL A 545 0.04 -18.50 7.00
C VAL A 545 -0.82 -18.45 5.75
N VAL A 546 -0.27 -18.86 4.62
CA VAL A 546 -0.97 -18.93 3.34
C VAL A 546 -1.13 -20.39 2.96
N HIS A 547 -2.37 -20.84 2.80
CA HIS A 547 -2.70 -22.19 2.35
C HIS A 547 -3.45 -22.11 1.03
N SER A 548 -2.87 -22.69 -0.03
CA SER A 548 -3.46 -22.66 -1.38
C SER A 548 -3.73 -21.25 -1.93
N GLY A 549 -2.86 -20.29 -1.61
CA GLY A 549 -3.05 -18.89 -2.00
C GLY A 549 -4.05 -18.12 -1.13
N ILE A 550 -4.64 -18.74 -0.10
CA ILE A 550 -5.56 -18.08 0.82
C ILE A 550 -4.85 -17.77 2.14
N PRO A 551 -4.71 -16.48 2.52
CA PRO A 551 -4.02 -16.08 3.74
C PRO A 551 -4.91 -16.15 4.99
N SER A 552 -4.30 -16.42 6.14
CA SER A 552 -4.93 -16.27 7.45
C SER A 552 -5.24 -14.81 7.79
N THR A 553 -5.85 -14.54 8.94
CA THR A 553 -5.56 -13.29 9.66
C THR A 553 -4.12 -13.32 10.14
N SER A 554 -3.44 -12.18 10.21
CA SER A 554 -2.07 -12.15 10.71
C SER A 554 -1.99 -12.18 12.23
N VAL A 555 -0.81 -12.54 12.71
CA VAL A 555 -0.35 -12.27 14.07
C VAL A 555 0.89 -11.39 14.00
N TRP A 556 1.08 -10.54 15.01
CA TRP A 556 2.30 -9.72 15.09
C TRP A 556 3.47 -10.55 15.59
N VAL A 557 4.59 -10.43 14.89
CA VAL A 557 5.89 -10.96 15.32
C VAL A 557 6.93 -9.85 15.26
N ARG A 558 7.91 -9.91 16.15
CA ARG A 558 9.03 -8.96 16.21
C ARG A 558 10.33 -9.65 15.81
N ILE A 559 11.06 -9.07 14.88
CA ILE A 559 12.42 -9.53 14.52
C ILE A 559 13.44 -8.78 15.37
N GLN A 560 14.41 -9.51 15.93
CA GLN A 560 15.51 -8.95 16.72
C GLN A 560 16.83 -9.71 16.56
#